data_AF-A0A0J7XHX8-F1
#
_entry.id   AF-A0A0J7XHX8-F1
#
_cell.length_a   1.000
_cell.length_b   1.000
_cell.length_c   1.000
_cell.angle_alpha   90.00
_cell.angle_beta   90.00
_cell.angle_gamma   90.00
#
_symmetry.space_group_name_H-M   'P 1'
#
loop_
_entity.id
_entity.type
_entity.pdbx_description
1 polymer ?
#
loop_
_entity_poly.entity_id
_entity_poly.type
_entity_poly.pdbx_seq_one_letter_code
_entity_poly.pdbx_strand_id
1 'polypeptide(L)'
;MPNERFEEFADRFMKSIGEPGCDLQALVDELIELHAVERDEFNRVRLISMHIALTNIAAEGLAKAQAPGSQIIGFLADNLSTYHLMLRQESLVDGQIDKAVLLRVTEREITAGRMKSNDPLRAFAEGGEYIRDNPMEGLFHADPSADDKPVLN
;
A
#
# COMPACT_ATOMS: atom_id res chain seq x y z
N MET A 1 11.47 18.75 14.06
CA MET A 1 12.37 18.00 13.13
C MET A 1 11.58 16.88 12.46
N PRO A 2 11.97 16.36 11.27
CA PRO A 2 11.21 15.31 10.58
C PRO A 2 10.88 14.08 11.44
N ASN A 3 11.83 13.63 12.27
CA ASN A 3 11.63 12.50 13.20
C ASN A 3 10.57 12.76 14.28
N GLU A 4 10.41 14.01 14.75
CA GLU A 4 9.38 14.34 15.75
C GLU A 4 7.98 14.24 15.14
N ARG A 5 7.81 14.70 13.90
CA ARG A 5 6.53 14.58 13.19
C ARG A 5 6.15 13.13 12.93
N PHE A 6 7.12 12.29 12.59
CA PHE A 6 6.88 10.87 12.43
C PHE A 6 6.43 10.20 13.75
N GLU A 7 7.14 10.43 14.85
CA GLU A 7 6.80 9.79 16.12
C GLU A 7 5.46 10.29 16.69
N GLU A 8 5.16 11.59 16.54
CA GLU A 8 3.84 12.15 16.86
C GLU A 8 2.72 11.50 16.03
N PHE A 9 2.94 11.36 14.72
CA PHE A 9 2.00 10.67 13.84
C PHE A 9 1.81 9.22 14.26
N ALA A 10 2.90 8.49 14.52
CA ALA A 10 2.87 7.08 14.90
C ALA A 10 2.12 6.84 16.22
N ASP A 11 2.36 7.67 17.24
CA ASP A 11 1.66 7.58 18.53
C ASP A 11 0.17 7.87 18.37
N ARG A 12 -0.20 8.91 17.62
CA ARG A 12 -1.60 9.23 17.34
C ARG A 12 -2.26 8.12 16.50
N PHE A 13 -1.57 7.60 15.50
CA PHE A 13 -2.04 6.48 14.70
C PHE A 13 -2.44 5.30 15.59
N MET A 14 -1.52 4.85 16.46
CA MET A 14 -1.77 3.71 17.35
C MET A 14 -2.91 3.94 18.33
N LYS A 15 -3.14 5.19 18.76
CA LYS A 15 -4.26 5.55 19.64
C LYS A 15 -5.61 5.64 18.91
N SER A 16 -5.60 6.02 17.64
CA SER A 16 -6.81 6.26 16.86
C SER A 16 -7.32 5.01 16.14
N ILE A 17 -6.44 4.06 15.78
CA ILE A 17 -6.89 2.85 15.08
C ILE A 17 -7.84 2.03 15.96
N GLY A 18 -9.02 1.71 15.43
CA GLY A 18 -10.05 0.94 16.15
C GLY A 18 -10.99 1.75 17.03
N GLU A 19 -10.76 3.07 17.20
CA GLU A 19 -11.69 3.93 17.92
C GLU A 19 -12.92 4.29 17.07
N PRO A 20 -14.14 4.29 17.65
CA PRO A 20 -15.35 4.74 16.96
C PRO A 20 -15.21 6.21 16.52
N GLY A 21 -15.40 6.48 15.23
CA GLY A 21 -15.29 7.84 14.69
C GLY A 21 -13.88 8.24 14.26
N CYS A 22 -12.91 7.32 14.28
CA CYS A 22 -11.62 7.53 13.63
C CYS A 22 -11.80 7.78 12.12
N ASP A 23 -11.33 8.94 11.66
CA ASP A 23 -11.30 9.28 10.24
C ASP A 23 -10.09 8.61 9.58
N LEU A 24 -10.33 7.39 9.06
CA LEU A 24 -9.29 6.61 8.40
C LEU A 24 -8.74 7.32 7.15
N GLN A 25 -9.55 8.11 6.44
CA GLN A 25 -9.09 8.83 5.25
C GLN A 25 -8.10 9.93 5.65
N ALA A 26 -8.41 10.70 6.68
CA ALA A 26 -7.50 11.73 7.18
C ALA A 26 -6.15 11.15 7.64
N LEU A 27 -6.16 9.95 8.23
CA LEU A 27 -4.92 9.25 8.60
C LEU A 27 -4.11 8.80 7.36
N VAL A 28 -4.77 8.32 6.31
CA VAL A 28 -4.10 7.95 5.05
C VAL A 28 -3.50 9.17 4.38
N ASP A 29 -4.23 10.29 4.30
CA ASP A 29 -3.75 11.52 3.66
C ASP A 29 -2.49 12.04 4.36
N GLU A 30 -2.52 12.14 5.69
CA GLU A 30 -1.36 12.60 6.47
C GLU A 30 -0.18 11.62 6.38
N LEU A 31 -0.45 10.31 6.31
CA LEU A 31 0.58 9.29 6.11
C LEU A 31 1.29 9.47 4.77
N ILE A 32 0.54 9.71 3.69
CA ILE A 32 1.11 9.96 2.35
C ILE A 32 1.95 11.24 2.35
N GLU A 33 1.46 12.31 2.96
CA GLU A 33 2.19 13.57 3.08
C GLU A 33 3.50 13.40 3.85
N LEU A 34 3.45 12.70 4.99
CA LEU A 34 4.62 12.44 5.81
C LEU A 34 5.62 11.54 5.08
N HIS A 35 5.15 10.51 4.38
CA HIS A 35 5.99 9.61 3.59
C HIS A 35 6.75 10.36 2.49
N ALA A 36 6.08 11.30 1.81
CA ALA A 36 6.68 12.07 0.73
C ALA A 36 7.86 12.96 1.19
N VAL A 37 7.83 13.43 2.44
CA VAL A 37 8.88 14.32 2.99
C VAL A 37 9.89 13.62 3.89
N GLU A 38 9.57 12.43 4.41
CA GLU A 38 10.48 11.60 5.17
C GLU A 38 11.68 11.20 4.29
N ARG A 39 12.88 11.20 4.87
CA ARG A 39 14.14 10.84 4.19
C ARG A 39 14.79 9.60 4.78
N ASP A 40 14.44 9.26 6.01
CA ASP A 40 14.87 8.03 6.64
C ASP A 40 14.09 6.84 6.06
N GLU A 41 14.83 5.89 5.49
CA GLU A 41 14.23 4.70 4.86
C GLU A 41 13.46 3.85 5.88
N PHE A 42 13.97 3.74 7.10
CA PHE A 42 13.33 2.95 8.14
C PHE A 42 11.95 3.52 8.52
N ASN A 43 11.84 4.85 8.67
CA ASN A 43 10.56 5.52 8.89
C ASN A 43 9.61 5.42 7.68
N ARG A 44 10.11 5.52 6.45
CA ARG A 44 9.28 5.30 5.24
C ARG A 44 8.66 3.90 5.22
N VAL A 45 9.45 2.88 5.54
CA VAL A 45 8.96 1.50 5.64
C VAL A 45 7.92 1.36 6.75
N ARG A 46 8.08 2.05 7.88
CA ARG A 46 7.06 2.08 8.94
C ARG A 46 5.75 2.71 8.46
N LEU A 47 5.81 3.80 7.68
CA LEU A 47 4.61 4.42 7.09
C LEU A 47 3.93 3.50 6.07
N ILE A 48 4.68 2.80 5.23
CA ILE A 48 4.14 1.76 4.34
C ILE A 48 3.41 0.68 5.13
N SER A 49 4.03 0.23 6.22
CA SER A 49 3.45 -0.81 7.08
C SER A 49 2.15 -0.34 7.75
N MET A 50 2.07 0.93 8.15
CA MET A 50 0.86 1.56 8.67
C MET A 50 -0.25 1.63 7.61
N HIS A 51 0.06 2.00 6.36
CA HIS A 51 -0.91 2.01 5.25
C HIS A 51 -1.51 0.63 4.99
N ILE A 52 -0.66 -0.40 4.97
CA ILE A 52 -1.11 -1.79 4.80
C ILE A 52 -2.02 -2.23 5.97
N ALA A 53 -1.67 -1.86 7.20
CA ALA A 53 -2.50 -2.15 8.36
C ALA A 53 -3.87 -1.47 8.28
N LEU A 54 -3.93 -0.18 7.89
CA LEU A 54 -5.20 0.54 7.66
C LEU A 54 -6.04 -0.13 6.58
N THR A 55 -5.40 -0.50 5.47
CA THR A 55 -6.08 -1.18 4.35
C THR A 55 -6.73 -2.47 4.83
N ASN A 56 -6.02 -3.28 5.60
CA ASN A 56 -6.55 -4.54 6.14
C ASN A 56 -7.71 -4.32 7.11
N ILE A 57 -7.57 -3.37 8.05
CA ILE A 57 -8.64 -3.04 9.01
C ILE A 57 -9.91 -2.57 8.29
N ALA A 58 -9.76 -1.69 7.31
CA ALA A 58 -10.89 -1.17 6.54
C ALA A 58 -11.52 -2.25 5.65
N ALA A 59 -10.73 -3.11 5.00
CA ALA A 59 -11.22 -4.24 4.22
C ALA A 59 -12.01 -5.24 5.09
N GLU A 60 -11.52 -5.56 6.29
CA GLU A 60 -12.26 -6.37 7.26
C GLU A 60 -13.57 -5.70 7.70
N GLY A 61 -13.56 -4.38 7.90
CA GLY A 61 -14.75 -3.61 8.21
C GLY A 61 -15.81 -3.69 7.11
N LEU A 62 -15.41 -3.53 5.85
CA LEU A 62 -16.29 -3.67 4.68
C LEU A 62 -16.86 -5.08 4.57
N ALA A 63 -16.03 -6.11 4.80
CA ALA A 63 -16.47 -7.50 4.79
C ALA A 63 -17.50 -7.79 5.90
N LYS A 64 -17.25 -7.32 7.12
CA LYS A 64 -18.19 -7.46 8.26
C LYS A 64 -19.51 -6.71 8.02
N ALA A 65 -19.45 -5.58 7.33
CA ALA A 65 -20.62 -4.81 6.92
C ALA A 65 -21.37 -5.43 5.72
N GLN A 66 -20.91 -6.57 5.18
CA GLN A 66 -21.47 -7.23 4.00
C GLN A 66 -21.53 -6.28 2.79
N ALA A 67 -20.51 -5.42 2.64
CA ALA A 67 -20.38 -4.56 1.48
C ALA A 67 -20.34 -5.40 0.18
N PRO A 68 -20.91 -4.90 -0.93
CA PRO A 68 -20.81 -5.58 -2.21
C PRO A 68 -19.36 -5.90 -2.60
N GLY A 69 -19.12 -7.07 -3.18
CA GLY A 69 -17.77 -7.47 -3.61
C GLY A 69 -17.09 -6.45 -4.54
N SER A 70 -17.86 -5.78 -5.41
CA SER A 70 -17.36 -4.71 -6.26
C SER A 70 -16.84 -3.49 -5.47
N GLN A 71 -17.45 -3.17 -4.33
CA GLN A 71 -16.99 -2.09 -3.45
C GLN A 71 -15.68 -2.47 -2.76
N ILE A 72 -15.56 -3.72 -2.30
CA ILE A 72 -14.33 -4.24 -1.68
C ILE A 72 -13.18 -4.25 -2.71
N ILE A 73 -13.45 -4.72 -3.93
CA ILE A 73 -12.49 -4.70 -5.05
C ILE A 73 -12.03 -3.28 -5.36
N GLY A 74 -12.95 -2.33 -5.49
CA GLY A 74 -12.62 -0.92 -5.72
C GLY A 74 -11.74 -0.34 -4.61
N PHE A 75 -12.13 -0.56 -3.36
CA PHE A 75 -11.35 -0.13 -2.20
C PHE A 75 -9.92 -0.67 -2.22
N LEU A 76 -9.75 -1.97 -2.49
CA LEU A 76 -8.43 -2.60 -2.51
C LEU A 76 -7.58 -2.11 -3.68
N ALA A 77 -8.18 -1.85 -4.84
CA ALA A 77 -7.51 -1.28 -6.01
C ALA A 77 -7.00 0.16 -5.74
N ASP A 78 -7.79 0.97 -5.04
CA ASP A 78 -7.40 2.32 -4.64
C ASP A 78 -6.23 2.27 -3.65
N ASN A 79 -6.28 1.39 -2.66
CA ASN A 79 -5.19 1.24 -1.68
C ASN A 79 -3.91 0.68 -2.29
N LEU A 80 -4.00 -0.22 -3.27
CA LEU A 80 -2.85 -0.66 -4.07
C LEU A 80 -2.24 0.52 -4.86
N SER A 81 -3.08 1.39 -5.41
CA SER A 81 -2.63 2.58 -6.13
C SER A 81 -1.89 3.55 -5.20
N THR A 82 -2.39 3.77 -3.99
CA THR A 82 -1.71 4.53 -2.94
C THR A 82 -0.38 3.91 -2.55
N TYR A 83 -0.33 2.59 -2.36
CA TYR A 83 0.91 1.89 -2.07
C TYR A 83 1.94 2.07 -3.20
N HIS A 84 1.53 1.93 -4.46
CA HIS A 84 2.41 2.17 -5.61
C HIS A 84 2.88 3.62 -5.69
N LEU A 85 2.02 4.59 -5.35
CA LEU A 85 2.39 6.00 -5.28
C LEU A 85 3.52 6.21 -4.27
N MET A 86 3.41 5.66 -3.07
CA MET A 86 4.44 5.76 -2.03
C MET A 86 5.78 5.21 -2.53
N LEU A 87 5.80 3.99 -3.10
CA LEU A 87 7.04 3.40 -3.63
C LEU A 87 7.64 4.21 -4.78
N ARG A 88 6.81 4.82 -5.63
CA ARG A 88 7.27 5.72 -6.70
C ARG A 88 7.85 7.02 -6.14
N GLN A 89 7.30 7.55 -5.05
CA GLN A 89 7.87 8.73 -4.38
C GLN A 89 9.27 8.44 -3.81
N GLU A 90 9.51 7.22 -3.32
CA GLU A 90 10.83 6.82 -2.84
C GLU A 90 11.89 6.80 -3.95
N SER A 91 11.47 6.54 -5.20
CA SER A 91 12.35 6.44 -6.36
C SER A 91 12.54 7.74 -7.14
N LEU A 92 12.02 8.87 -6.64
CA LEU A 92 12.22 10.15 -7.29
C LEU A 92 13.64 10.68 -7.09
N VAL A 93 14.33 10.90 -8.21
CA VAL A 93 15.62 11.63 -8.31
C VAL A 93 15.38 12.80 -9.26
N ASP A 94 15.61 14.03 -8.77
CA ASP A 94 15.34 15.27 -9.52
C ASP A 94 13.91 15.37 -10.11
N GLY A 95 12.93 14.82 -9.38
CA GLY A 95 11.52 14.82 -9.77
C GLY A 95 11.14 13.81 -10.85
N GLN A 96 12.08 12.95 -11.27
CA GLN A 96 11.84 11.85 -12.20
C GLN A 96 12.02 10.51 -11.50
N ILE A 97 11.31 9.49 -11.96
CA ILE A 97 11.48 8.14 -11.42
C ILE A 97 12.80 7.56 -11.91
N ASP A 98 13.70 7.30 -10.96
CA ASP A 98 14.88 6.52 -11.21
C ASP A 98 14.53 5.03 -11.14
N LYS A 99 14.66 4.33 -12.29
CA LYS A 99 14.31 2.91 -12.39
C LYS A 99 15.20 2.01 -11.55
N ALA A 100 16.48 2.36 -11.34
CA ALA A 100 17.38 1.58 -10.49
C ALA A 100 17.02 1.73 -9.02
N VAL A 101 16.62 2.93 -8.58
CA VAL A 101 16.07 3.13 -7.23
C VAL A 101 14.76 2.38 -7.07
N LEU A 102 13.84 2.50 -8.03
CA LEU A 102 12.56 1.79 -8.00
C LEU A 102 12.75 0.27 -7.97
N LEU A 103 13.73 -0.27 -8.69
CA LEU A 103 14.06 -1.69 -8.67
C LEU A 103 14.48 -2.15 -7.26
N ARG A 104 15.34 -1.37 -6.58
CA ARG A 104 15.74 -1.67 -5.19
C ARG A 104 14.56 -1.58 -4.22
N VAL A 105 13.71 -0.57 -4.37
CA VAL A 105 12.51 -0.41 -3.53
C VAL A 105 11.57 -1.60 -3.72
N THR A 106 11.26 -1.98 -4.97
CA THR A 106 10.40 -3.14 -5.25
C THR A 106 11.02 -4.46 -4.77
N GLU A 107 12.35 -4.65 -4.89
CA GLU A 107 13.07 -5.82 -4.35
C GLU A 107 12.91 -5.92 -2.82
N ARG A 108 13.02 -4.79 -2.11
CA ARG A 108 12.83 -4.71 -0.66
C ARG A 108 11.42 -5.13 -0.28
N GLU A 109 10.41 -4.63 -1.00
CA GLU A 109 9.01 -4.97 -0.74
C GLU A 109 8.70 -6.45 -1.05
N ILE A 110 9.31 -7.02 -2.09
CA ILE A 110 9.20 -8.44 -2.42
C ILE A 110 9.83 -9.31 -1.33
N THR A 111 11.04 -8.96 -0.90
CA THR A 111 11.77 -9.69 0.16
C THR A 111 11.01 -9.66 1.49
N ALA A 112 10.32 -8.56 1.77
CA ALA A 112 9.49 -8.40 2.95
C ALA A 112 8.10 -9.03 2.82
N GLY A 113 7.75 -9.62 1.67
CA GLY A 113 6.45 -10.26 1.44
C GLY A 113 5.29 -9.27 1.28
N ARG A 114 5.57 -8.01 0.94
CA ARG A 114 4.57 -6.93 0.74
C ARG A 114 4.28 -6.63 -0.73
N MET A 115 5.17 -7.04 -1.64
CA MET A 115 4.99 -6.95 -3.11
C MET A 115 5.23 -8.31 -3.81
N LYS A 116 4.38 -8.71 -4.77
CA LYS A 116 4.59 -9.95 -5.51
C LYS A 116 5.69 -9.75 -6.55
N SER A 117 6.42 -10.80 -6.91
CA SER A 117 7.50 -10.69 -7.90
C SER A 117 7.01 -10.31 -9.30
N ASN A 118 5.75 -10.59 -9.61
CA ASN A 118 5.10 -10.22 -10.87
C ASN A 118 4.33 -8.89 -10.78
N ASP A 119 4.57 -8.06 -9.77
CA ASP A 119 3.87 -6.79 -9.62
C ASP A 119 4.13 -5.85 -10.83
N PRO A 120 3.11 -5.17 -11.36
CA PRO A 120 3.27 -4.22 -12.47
C PRO A 120 4.32 -3.13 -12.23
N LEU A 121 4.47 -2.67 -10.98
CA LEU A 121 5.47 -1.66 -10.63
C LEU A 121 6.89 -2.22 -10.72
N ARG A 122 7.07 -3.50 -10.39
CA ARG A 122 8.34 -4.22 -10.57
C ARG A 122 8.67 -4.36 -12.05
N ALA A 123 7.72 -4.81 -12.87
CA ALA A 123 7.91 -4.94 -14.30
C ALA A 123 8.29 -3.60 -14.96
N PHE A 124 7.68 -2.49 -14.52
CA PHE A 124 8.05 -1.15 -14.96
C PHE A 124 9.48 -0.76 -14.58
N ALA A 125 9.92 -1.10 -13.37
CA ALA A 125 11.29 -0.88 -12.90
C ALA A 125 12.32 -1.67 -13.73
N GLU A 126 11.98 -2.88 -14.17
CA GLU A 126 12.81 -3.75 -15.01
C GLU A 126 12.91 -3.29 -16.47
N GLY A 127 12.17 -2.25 -16.87
CA GLY A 127 12.21 -1.69 -18.22
C GLY A 127 10.95 -1.93 -19.04
N GLY A 128 9.95 -2.64 -18.49
CA GLY A 128 8.64 -2.80 -19.10
C GLY A 128 7.78 -1.54 -19.03
N GLU A 129 6.55 -1.67 -19.55
CA GLU A 129 5.50 -0.67 -19.37
C GLU A 129 4.77 -0.90 -18.05
N TYR A 130 4.32 0.18 -17.42
CA TYR A 130 3.45 0.09 -16.26
C TYR A 130 2.01 -0.15 -16.72
N ILE A 131 1.63 -1.42 -16.83
CA ILE A 131 0.30 -1.85 -17.26
C ILE A 131 -0.34 -2.61 -16.10
N ARG A 132 -1.55 -2.21 -15.72
CA ARG A 132 -2.35 -2.91 -14.71
C ARG A 132 -3.65 -3.37 -15.38
N ASP A 133 -3.67 -4.60 -15.87
CA ASP A 133 -4.82 -5.17 -16.57
C ASP A 133 -5.90 -5.66 -15.58
N ASN A 134 -5.48 -6.09 -14.40
CA ASN A 134 -6.37 -6.48 -13.30
C ASN A 134 -6.15 -5.54 -12.09
N PRO A 135 -7.20 -4.90 -11.55
CA PRO A 135 -7.08 -4.04 -10.37
C PRO A 135 -6.50 -4.75 -9.14
N MET A 136 -6.56 -6.08 -9.10
CA MET A 136 -6.07 -6.91 -8.00
C MET A 136 -4.63 -7.42 -8.21
N GLU A 137 -4.03 -7.16 -9.37
CA GLU A 137 -2.68 -7.57 -9.69
C GLU A 137 -1.67 -6.86 -8.76
N GLY A 138 -0.85 -7.63 -8.04
CA GLY A 138 0.09 -7.11 -7.05
C GLY A 138 -0.38 -7.22 -5.59
N LEU A 139 -1.68 -7.42 -5.33
CA LEU A 139 -2.19 -7.61 -3.96
C LEU A 139 -1.91 -9.02 -3.42
N PHE A 140 -1.45 -9.12 -2.16
CA PHE A 140 -1.19 -10.41 -1.49
C PHE A 140 -2.45 -11.14 -1.04
N HIS A 141 -3.53 -10.41 -0.74
CA HIS A 141 -4.65 -10.96 0.02
C HIS A 141 -6.03 -10.79 -0.62
N ALA A 142 -6.07 -10.48 -1.91
CA ALA A 142 -7.29 -10.02 -2.53
C ALA A 142 -7.52 -10.61 -3.92
N ASP A 143 -7.30 -11.91 -4.07
CA ASP A 143 -8.03 -12.61 -5.13
C ASP A 143 -9.29 -13.20 -4.49
N PRO A 144 -10.46 -12.52 -4.58
CA PRO A 144 -11.71 -13.08 -4.08
C PRO A 144 -12.14 -14.31 -4.89
N SER A 145 -11.51 -14.58 -6.05
CA SER A 145 -11.77 -15.75 -6.89
C SER A 145 -10.92 -16.97 -6.53
N ALA A 146 -9.92 -16.81 -5.65
CA ALA A 146 -9.05 -17.92 -5.27
C ALA A 146 -9.77 -19.00 -4.42
N ASP A 147 -10.89 -18.64 -3.78
CA ASP A 147 -11.72 -19.57 -3.00
C ASP A 147 -12.93 -20.13 -3.77
N ASP A 148 -13.15 -19.75 -5.03
CA ASP A 148 -14.33 -20.14 -5.82
C ASP A 148 -13.99 -21.08 -6.99
N LYS A 149 -12.98 -21.94 -6.82
CA LYS A 149 -12.87 -23.12 -7.69
C LYS A 149 -13.69 -24.25 -7.07
N PRO A 150 -14.78 -24.72 -7.73
CA PRO A 150 -15.37 -25.97 -7.33
C PRO A 150 -14.29 -27.04 -7.49
N VAL A 151 -13.95 -27.71 -6.38
CA VAL A 151 -13.19 -28.96 -6.42
C VAL A 151 -14.11 -29.97 -7.11
N LEU A 152 -14.02 -30.04 -8.44
CA LEU A 152 -14.47 -31.20 -9.18
C LEU A 152 -13.41 -32.28 -8.97
N ASN A 153 -13.74 -33.23 -8.09
CA ASN A 153 -13.56 -34.67 -8.27
C ASN A 153 -14.35 -35.42 -7.19
#